data_AF-A0A241XQT4-F1
#
_entry.id   AF-A0A241XQT4-F1
#
_cell.length_a   1.000
_cell.length_b   1.000
_cell.length_c   1.000
_cell.angle_alpha   90.00
_cell.angle_beta   90.00
_cell.angle_gamma   90.00
#
_symmetry.space_group_name_H-M   'P 1'
#
loop_
_entity.id
_entity.type
_entity.pdbx_description
1 polymer ?
#
loop_
_entity_poly.entity_id
_entity_poly.type
_entity_poly.pdbx_seq_one_letter_code
_entity_poly.pdbx_strand_id
1 'polypeptide(L)'
;MALTAKQRRFVAEYLLDLNATQAAIRAGYSKNRASEIGYQLLQKPDITSAIQEAMKQRSERTRSDADYVVRRLEEIDQMDLLDIVNDDLTLRPLSQWPKAWRQYLSGFDLAEMFEGKGDSRAAVGILKKIKWPDKVKNLELLGRHHGVFTDKFEHSGPGGGPIPTMPTMIELVAPGESTD
;
A
#
# COMPACT_ATOMS: atom_id res chain seq x y z
N MET A 1 31.62 -4.02 5.41
CA MET A 1 32.28 -3.73 6.71
C MET A 1 31.22 -3.63 7.81
N ALA A 2 31.57 -3.64 9.10
CA ALA A 2 30.58 -3.45 10.16
C ALA A 2 30.09 -1.99 10.20
N LEU A 3 28.77 -1.77 10.16
CA LEU A 3 28.18 -0.42 10.27
C LEU A 3 28.55 0.23 11.60
N THR A 4 28.87 1.52 11.56
CA THR A 4 29.03 2.34 12.78
C THR A 4 27.70 2.54 13.51
N ALA A 5 27.75 2.95 14.79
CA ALA A 5 26.54 3.20 15.57
C ALA A 5 25.62 4.27 14.94
N LYS A 6 26.19 5.37 14.40
CA LYS A 6 25.40 6.40 13.71
C LYS A 6 24.79 5.90 12.40
N GLN A 7 25.50 5.08 11.64
CA GLN A 7 24.95 4.47 10.42
C GLN A 7 23.83 3.49 10.74
N ARG A 8 23.97 2.65 11.77
CA ARG A 8 22.88 1.76 12.22
C ARG A 8 21.64 2.56 12.62
N ARG A 9 21.83 3.67 13.34
CA ARG A 9 20.71 4.54 13.70
C ARG A 9 20.09 5.21 12.47
N PHE A 10 20.89 5.66 11.52
CA PHE A 10 20.39 6.16 10.24
C PHE A 10 19.50 5.14 9.52
N VAL A 11 19.93 3.88 9.43
CA VAL A 11 19.13 2.80 8.83
C VAL A 11 17.78 2.65 9.55
N ALA A 12 17.79 2.56 10.89
CA ALA A 12 16.56 2.44 11.67
C ALA A 12 15.60 3.62 11.47
N GLU A 13 16.13 4.85 11.48
CA GLU A 13 15.34 6.08 11.31
C GLU A 13 14.82 6.25 9.88
N TYR A 14 15.56 5.80 8.87
CA TYR A 14 15.17 5.85 7.47
C TYR A 14 13.97 4.93 7.18
N LEU A 15 13.90 3.77 7.83
CA LEU A 15 12.80 2.81 7.65
C LEU A 15 11.46 3.25 8.24
N LEU A 16 11.42 4.39 8.94
CA LEU A 16 10.18 4.96 9.48
C LEU A 16 9.38 5.70 8.41
N ASP A 17 10.05 6.51 7.58
CA ASP A 17 9.42 7.46 6.65
C ASP A 17 10.09 7.54 5.26
N LEU A 18 11.14 6.75 5.03
CA LEU A 18 11.96 6.76 3.82
C LEU A 18 12.53 8.16 3.48
N ASN A 19 12.69 9.01 4.50
CA ASN A 19 13.23 10.36 4.35
C ASN A 19 14.69 10.41 4.81
N ALA A 20 15.61 10.49 3.85
CA ALA A 20 17.05 10.47 4.12
C ALA A 20 17.52 11.65 4.99
N THR A 21 17.01 12.85 4.71
CA THR A 21 17.36 14.07 5.45
C THR A 21 16.92 13.97 6.90
N GLN A 22 15.66 13.58 7.14
CA GLN A 22 15.13 13.46 8.50
C GLN A 22 15.78 12.30 9.26
N ALA A 23 16.06 11.18 8.58
CA ALA A 23 16.79 10.07 9.16
C ALA A 23 18.21 10.48 9.61
N ALA A 24 18.92 11.28 8.81
CA ALA A 24 20.24 11.80 9.19
C ALA A 24 20.18 12.71 10.42
N ILE A 25 19.16 13.57 10.53
CA ILE A 25 18.95 14.43 11.71
C ILE A 25 18.71 13.57 12.96
N ARG A 26 17.77 12.62 12.90
CA ARG A 26 17.42 11.74 14.02
C ARG A 26 18.56 10.80 14.42
N ALA A 27 19.42 10.42 13.47
CA ALA A 27 20.64 9.67 13.71
C ALA A 27 21.80 10.48 14.33
N GLY A 28 21.63 11.79 14.52
CA GLY A 28 22.61 12.65 15.17
C GLY A 28 23.73 13.15 14.25
N TYR A 29 23.44 13.29 12.95
CA TYR A 29 24.29 14.04 12.02
C TYR A 29 23.99 15.55 12.08
N SER A 30 24.90 16.35 11.52
CA SER A 30 24.75 17.81 11.48
C SER A 30 23.47 18.20 10.73
N LYS A 31 22.59 18.97 11.38
CA LYS A 31 21.33 19.45 10.78
C LYS A 31 21.58 20.24 9.50
N ASN A 32 22.61 21.10 9.50
CA ASN A 32 22.93 21.98 8.37
C ASN A 32 23.38 21.21 7.13
N ARG A 33 23.85 19.97 7.28
CA ARG A 33 24.31 19.12 6.18
C ARG A 33 23.52 17.81 6.06
N ALA A 34 22.38 17.70 6.74
CA ALA A 34 21.65 16.44 6.84
C ALA A 34 21.17 15.92 5.48
N SER A 35 20.83 16.82 4.55
CA SER A 35 20.44 16.46 3.18
C SER A 35 21.60 15.81 2.42
N GLU A 36 22.76 16.48 2.38
CA GLU A 36 23.98 15.96 1.74
C GLU A 36 24.43 14.64 2.37
N ILE A 37 24.45 14.58 3.70
CA ILE A 37 24.88 13.40 4.44
C ILE A 37 23.91 12.24 4.19
N GLY A 38 22.60 12.48 4.26
CA GLY A 38 21.58 11.48 3.96
C GLY A 38 21.76 10.89 2.57
N TYR A 39 21.96 11.74 1.55
CA TYR A 39 22.24 11.32 0.19
C TYR A 39 23.52 10.47 0.09
N GLN A 40 24.63 10.94 0.67
CA GLN A 40 25.89 10.19 0.69
C GLN A 40 25.78 8.83 1.41
N LEU A 41 25.00 8.76 2.49
CA LEU A 41 24.78 7.51 3.22
C LEU A 41 24.01 6.50 2.36
N LEU A 42 23.02 6.94 1.57
CA LEU A 42 22.29 6.08 0.65
C LEU A 42 23.13 5.58 -0.55
N GLN A 43 24.25 6.24 -0.86
CA GLN A 43 25.18 5.77 -1.87
C GLN A 43 26.17 4.70 -1.37
N LYS A 44 26.29 4.50 -0.05
CA LYS A 44 27.24 3.54 0.51
C LYS A 44 26.66 2.12 0.45
N PRO A 45 27.31 1.16 -0.25
CA PRO A 45 26.77 -0.19 -0.43
C PRO A 45 26.47 -0.92 0.89
N ASP A 46 27.31 -0.76 1.91
CA ASP A 46 27.09 -1.36 3.24
C ASP A 46 25.80 -0.86 3.90
N ILE A 47 25.42 0.41 3.70
CA ILE A 47 24.22 1.01 4.28
C ILE A 47 22.99 0.57 3.49
N THR A 48 23.05 0.66 2.16
CA THR A 48 21.97 0.23 1.27
C THR A 48 21.65 -1.25 1.47
N SER A 49 22.66 -2.10 1.60
CA SER A 49 22.50 -3.53 1.89
C SER A 49 21.80 -3.75 3.24
N ALA A 50 22.17 -2.98 4.27
CA ALA A 50 21.53 -3.09 5.58
C ALA A 50 20.08 -2.57 5.60
N ILE A 51 19.77 -1.53 4.81
CA ILE A 51 18.38 -1.08 4.61
C ILE A 51 17.57 -2.20 3.95
N GLN A 52 18.07 -2.79 2.86
CA GLN A 52 17.40 -3.88 2.15
C GLN A 52 17.17 -5.09 3.06
N GLU A 53 18.19 -5.49 3.82
CA GLU A 53 18.08 -6.60 4.77
C GLU A 53 17.07 -6.30 5.88
N ALA A 54 17.07 -5.10 6.45
CA ALA A 54 16.09 -4.72 7.46
C ALA A 54 14.66 -4.61 6.91
N MET A 55 14.47 -4.16 5.66
CA MET A 55 13.17 -4.20 4.97
C MET A 55 12.70 -5.63 4.77
N LYS A 56 13.60 -6.52 4.34
CA LYS A 56 13.31 -7.95 4.15
C LYS A 56 12.93 -8.61 5.47
N GLN A 57 13.71 -8.44 6.53
CA GLN A 57 13.39 -8.97 7.86
C GLN A 57 12.06 -8.43 8.41
N ARG A 58 11.75 -7.16 8.16
CA ARG A 58 10.44 -6.59 8.52
C ARG A 58 9.32 -7.30 7.76
N SER A 59 9.48 -7.49 6.45
CA SER A 59 8.53 -8.25 5.63
C SER A 59 8.35 -9.67 6.12
N GLU A 60 9.44 -10.39 6.38
CA GLU A 60 9.41 -11.78 6.87
C GLU A 60 8.70 -11.89 8.22
N ARG A 61 8.94 -10.93 9.14
CA ARG A 61 8.30 -10.89 10.45
C ARG A 61 6.79 -10.59 10.36
N THR A 62 6.37 -9.69 9.47
CA THR A 62 4.95 -9.34 9.31
C THR A 62 4.22 -10.20 8.28
N ARG A 63 4.93 -11.00 7.49
CA ARG A 63 4.43 -11.77 6.32
C ARG A 63 3.51 -10.95 5.41
N SER A 64 3.81 -9.65 5.30
CA SER A 64 2.95 -8.65 4.66
C SER A 64 3.79 -7.74 3.78
N ASP A 65 4.19 -8.24 2.62
CA ASP A 65 4.78 -7.47 1.51
C ASP A 65 3.72 -7.15 0.44
N ALA A 66 4.17 -6.49 -0.63
CA ALA A 66 3.34 -6.25 -1.81
C ALA A 66 2.77 -7.56 -2.36
N ASP A 67 3.58 -8.62 -2.44
CA ASP A 67 3.15 -9.94 -2.94
C ASP A 67 2.03 -10.54 -2.08
N TYR A 68 2.12 -10.39 -0.76
CA TYR A 68 1.02 -10.77 0.13
C TYR A 68 -0.27 -10.03 -0.22
N VAL A 69 -0.21 -8.71 -0.42
CA VAL A 69 -1.41 -7.91 -0.76
C VAL A 69 -1.96 -8.34 -2.12
N VAL A 70 -1.11 -8.44 -3.15
CA VAL A 70 -1.50 -8.87 -4.50
C VAL A 70 -2.17 -10.24 -4.46
N ARG A 71 -1.56 -11.22 -3.79
CA ARG A 71 -2.16 -12.56 -3.64
C ARG A 71 -3.53 -12.52 -2.97
N ARG A 72 -3.72 -11.67 -1.95
CA ARG A 72 -5.03 -11.51 -1.29
C ARG A 72 -6.07 -10.86 -2.21
N LEU A 73 -5.67 -9.89 -3.03
CA LEU A 73 -6.54 -9.32 -4.06
C LEU A 73 -6.90 -10.38 -5.11
N GLU A 74 -5.94 -11.17 -5.61
CA GLU A 74 -6.20 -12.27 -6.55
C GLU A 74 -7.18 -13.32 -5.96
N GLU A 75 -7.01 -13.70 -4.69
CA GLU A 75 -7.95 -14.61 -4.00
C GLU A 75 -9.39 -14.08 -4.01
N ILE A 76 -9.60 -12.77 -3.87
CA ILE A 76 -10.92 -12.13 -3.94
C ILE A 76 -11.48 -12.16 -5.37
N ASP A 77 -10.62 -11.87 -6.35
CA ASP A 77 -11.01 -11.83 -7.77
C ASP A 77 -11.51 -13.21 -8.24
N GLN A 78 -10.78 -14.25 -7.86
CA GLN A 78 -11.04 -15.64 -8.23
C GLN A 78 -12.22 -16.29 -7.51
N MET A 79 -12.84 -15.64 -6.51
CA MET A 79 -14.01 -16.20 -5.81
C MET A 79 -15.15 -16.52 -6.79
N ASP A 80 -15.65 -17.75 -6.80
CA ASP A 80 -16.74 -18.17 -7.69
C ASP A 80 -18.00 -18.52 -6.89
N LEU A 81 -19.18 -18.11 -7.38
CA LEU A 81 -20.46 -18.45 -6.76
C LEU A 81 -20.62 -19.97 -6.62
N LEU A 82 -20.11 -20.72 -7.59
CA LEU A 82 -20.15 -22.19 -7.60
C LEU A 82 -19.38 -22.82 -6.42
N ASP A 83 -18.51 -22.07 -5.76
CA ASP A 83 -17.82 -22.52 -4.54
C ASP A 83 -18.79 -22.75 -3.37
N ILE A 84 -19.88 -21.98 -3.32
CA ILE A 84 -20.77 -21.91 -2.16
C ILE A 84 -22.25 -22.14 -2.49
N VAL A 85 -22.61 -22.28 -3.76
CA VAL A 85 -23.97 -22.53 -4.24
C VAL A 85 -24.04 -23.90 -4.96
N ASN A 86 -25.17 -24.60 -4.80
CA ASN A 86 -25.52 -25.81 -5.54
C ASN A 86 -26.26 -25.45 -6.84
N ASP A 87 -26.39 -26.39 -7.78
CA ASP A 87 -27.07 -26.13 -9.07
C ASP A 87 -28.56 -25.72 -8.91
N ASP A 88 -29.19 -26.08 -7.79
CA ASP A 88 -30.55 -25.67 -7.42
C ASP A 88 -30.63 -24.29 -6.74
N LEU A 89 -29.52 -23.52 -6.77
CA LEU A 89 -29.34 -22.22 -6.14
C LEU A 89 -29.38 -22.22 -4.60
N THR A 90 -29.37 -23.39 -3.96
CA THR A 90 -29.24 -23.46 -2.50
C THR A 90 -27.80 -23.25 -2.06
N LEU A 91 -27.60 -22.62 -0.90
CA LEU A 91 -26.27 -22.47 -0.32
C LEU A 91 -25.78 -23.81 0.24
N ARG A 92 -24.53 -24.14 -0.09
CA ARG A 92 -23.79 -25.24 0.55
C ARG A 92 -23.65 -24.99 2.05
N PRO A 93 -23.50 -26.03 2.87
CA PRO A 93 -23.20 -25.88 4.29
C PRO A 93 -21.95 -25.01 4.52
N LEU A 94 -21.98 -24.14 5.52
CA LEU A 94 -20.87 -23.21 5.82
C LEU A 94 -19.52 -23.92 6.05
N SER A 95 -19.55 -25.15 6.56
CA SER A 95 -18.35 -25.98 6.74
C SER A 95 -17.65 -26.36 5.44
N GLN A 96 -18.39 -26.36 4.33
CA GLN A 96 -17.86 -26.64 2.99
C GLN A 96 -17.36 -25.37 2.28
N TRP A 97 -17.59 -24.19 2.85
CA TRP A 97 -17.18 -22.95 2.20
C TRP A 97 -15.66 -22.80 2.21
N PRO A 98 -15.05 -22.46 1.06
CA PRO A 98 -13.64 -22.12 1.03
C PRO A 98 -13.30 -20.99 1.99
N LYS A 99 -12.03 -20.96 2.41
CA LYS A 99 -11.56 -19.95 3.37
C LYS A 99 -11.77 -18.52 2.85
N ALA A 100 -11.57 -18.28 1.55
CA ALA A 100 -11.77 -16.97 0.92
C ALA A 100 -13.19 -16.44 1.17
N TRP A 101 -14.21 -17.26 0.89
CA TRP A 101 -15.62 -16.93 1.13
C TRP A 101 -15.94 -16.61 2.60
N ARG A 102 -15.30 -17.29 3.55
CA ARG A 102 -15.47 -17.03 4.99
C ARG A 102 -14.76 -15.76 5.46
N GLN A 103 -13.73 -15.30 4.75
CA GLN A 103 -12.89 -14.18 5.15
C GLN A 103 -13.25 -12.86 4.46
N TYR A 104 -13.79 -12.90 3.25
CA TYR A 104 -13.96 -11.73 2.39
C TYR A 104 -15.40 -11.33 2.12
N LEU A 105 -16.38 -12.07 2.63
CA LEU A 105 -17.79 -11.69 2.50
C LEU A 105 -17.99 -10.28 3.06
N SER A 106 -18.62 -9.39 2.28
CA SER A 106 -18.90 -8.02 2.74
C SER A 106 -20.16 -7.94 3.59
N GLY A 107 -20.97 -9.00 3.61
CA GLY A 107 -22.13 -9.09 4.48
C GLY A 107 -22.97 -10.33 4.19
N PHE A 108 -23.68 -10.79 5.22
CA PHE A 108 -24.63 -11.90 5.15
C PHE A 108 -25.89 -11.47 5.90
N ASP A 109 -26.99 -11.26 5.18
CA ASP A 109 -28.26 -10.90 5.79
C ASP A 109 -29.16 -12.15 5.84
N LEU A 110 -29.66 -12.46 7.04
CA LEU A 110 -30.61 -13.55 7.30
C LEU A 110 -31.93 -12.93 7.76
N ALA A 111 -33.00 -13.18 7.01
CA ALA A 111 -34.32 -12.72 7.38
C ALA A 111 -35.31 -13.89 7.37
N GLU A 112 -35.89 -14.17 8.53
CA GLU A 112 -37.03 -15.07 8.64
C GLU A 112 -38.29 -14.37 8.15
N MET A 113 -38.98 -14.98 7.20
CA MET A 113 -40.22 -14.49 6.64
C MET A 113 -41.39 -15.10 7.39
N PHE A 114 -42.35 -14.27 7.76
CA PHE A 114 -43.57 -14.69 8.45
C PHE A 114 -44.79 -14.25 7.66
N GLU A 115 -45.83 -15.08 7.68
CA GLU A 115 -47.14 -14.79 7.08
C GLU A 115 -48.22 -14.90 8.16
N GLY A 116 -49.33 -14.17 8.01
CA GLY A 116 -50.43 -14.13 8.97
C GLY A 116 -50.33 -13.01 10.04
N LYS A 117 -51.33 -12.93 10.91
CA LYS A 117 -51.42 -11.91 12.00
C LYS A 117 -51.89 -12.56 13.31
N GLY A 118 -51.41 -12.03 14.44
CA GLY A 118 -51.77 -12.56 15.77
C GLY A 118 -51.40 -14.04 15.89
N ASP A 119 -52.33 -14.86 16.37
CA ASP A 119 -52.14 -16.31 16.57
C ASP A 119 -51.96 -17.11 15.26
N SER A 120 -52.27 -16.51 14.11
CA SER A 120 -52.06 -17.14 12.79
C SER A 120 -50.67 -16.84 12.19
N ARG A 121 -49.80 -16.12 12.91
CA ARG A 121 -48.45 -15.79 12.42
C ARG A 121 -47.58 -17.04 12.40
N ALA A 122 -47.15 -17.48 11.23
CA ALA A 122 -46.26 -18.63 11.04
C ALA A 122 -45.01 -18.24 10.23
N ALA A 123 -43.88 -18.88 10.52
CA ALA A 123 -42.67 -18.75 9.70
C ALA A 123 -42.88 -19.48 8.37
N VAL A 124 -42.74 -18.77 7.25
CA VAL A 124 -42.99 -19.29 5.90
C VAL A 124 -41.74 -19.44 5.05
N GLY A 125 -40.60 -18.91 5.51
CA GLY A 125 -39.34 -19.09 4.81
C GLY A 125 -38.20 -18.30 5.42
N ILE A 126 -37.02 -18.46 4.82
CA ILE A 126 -35.81 -17.76 5.22
C ILE A 126 -35.17 -17.16 3.97
N LEU A 127 -35.04 -15.84 3.94
CA LEU A 127 -34.26 -15.13 2.94
C LEU A 127 -32.79 -15.07 3.39
N LYS A 128 -31.88 -15.51 2.52
CA LYS A 128 -30.43 -15.41 2.72
C LYS A 128 -29.86 -14.51 1.63
N LYS A 129 -29.24 -13.40 2.01
CA LYS A 129 -28.62 -12.46 1.07
C LYS A 129 -27.13 -12.36 1.34
N ILE A 130 -26.32 -12.60 0.30
CA ILE A 130 -24.86 -12.49 0.35
C ILE A 130 -24.44 -11.20 -0.35
N LYS A 131 -23.58 -10.42 0.31
CA LYS A 131 -22.94 -9.24 -0.28
C LYS A 131 -21.49 -9.59 -0.64
N TRP A 132 -21.19 -9.46 -1.91
CA TRP A 132 -19.86 -9.72 -2.46
C TRP A 132 -18.86 -8.65 -2.04
N PRO A 133 -17.57 -9.01 -1.90
CA PRO A 133 -16.50 -8.01 -1.94
C PRO A 133 -16.54 -7.26 -3.27
N ASP A 134 -16.11 -6.00 -3.23
CA ASP A 134 -16.05 -5.15 -4.42
C ASP A 134 -14.93 -5.62 -5.37
N LYS A 135 -15.31 -6.48 -6.32
CA LYS A 135 -14.38 -7.03 -7.31
C LYS A 135 -13.87 -5.99 -8.30
N VAL A 136 -14.63 -4.93 -8.56
CA VAL A 136 -14.20 -3.86 -9.48
C VAL A 136 -13.09 -3.05 -8.83
N LYS A 137 -13.27 -2.67 -7.56
CA LYS A 137 -12.20 -1.98 -6.81
C LYS A 137 -10.96 -2.86 -6.67
N ASN A 138 -11.15 -4.16 -6.49
CA ASN A 138 -10.08 -5.14 -6.41
C ASN A 138 -9.22 -5.18 -7.69
N LEU A 139 -9.87 -5.27 -8.86
CA LEU A 139 -9.20 -5.20 -10.17
C LEU A 139 -8.53 -3.84 -10.42
N GLU A 140 -9.13 -2.74 -9.94
CA GLU A 140 -8.51 -1.42 -10.01
C GLU A 140 -7.17 -1.40 -9.25
N LEU A 141 -7.15 -1.92 -8.02
CA LEU A 141 -5.93 -1.98 -7.19
C LEU A 141 -4.86 -2.88 -7.80
N LEU A 142 -5.24 -4.03 -8.35
CA LEU A 142 -4.33 -4.91 -9.10
C LEU A 142 -3.78 -4.21 -10.34
N GLY A 143 -4.64 -3.57 -11.14
CA GLY A 143 -4.21 -2.84 -12.32
C GLY A 143 -3.28 -1.67 -11.99
N ARG A 144 -3.49 -0.98 -10.86
CA ARG A 144 -2.57 0.08 -10.38
C ARG A 144 -1.21 -0.50 -10.01
N HIS A 145 -1.19 -1.65 -9.33
CA HIS A 145 0.06 -2.35 -9.01
C HIS A 145 0.84 -2.76 -10.27
N HIS A 146 0.12 -3.23 -11.30
CA HIS A 146 0.71 -3.61 -12.60
C HIS A 146 0.95 -2.44 -13.56
N GLY A 147 0.67 -1.20 -13.17
CA GLY A 147 0.88 -0.01 -14.01
C GLY A 147 -0.08 0.10 -15.21
N VAL A 148 -1.23 -0.58 -15.17
CA VAL A 148 -2.28 -0.52 -16.20
C VAL A 148 -2.97 0.86 -16.20
N PHE A 149 -3.04 1.50 -15.04
CA PHE A 149 -3.61 2.85 -14.89
C PHE A 149 -2.51 3.90 -14.76
N THR A 150 -2.67 5.01 -15.46
CA THR A 150 -1.77 6.17 -15.36
C THR A 150 -2.47 7.31 -14.65
N ASP A 151 -1.92 7.73 -13.51
CA ASP A 151 -2.39 8.94 -12.82
C ASP A 151 -1.70 10.18 -13.40
N LYS A 152 -2.48 11.17 -13.85
CA LYS A 152 -1.97 12.48 -14.25
C LYS A 152 -2.05 13.42 -13.06
N PHE A 153 -0.91 14.00 -12.68
CA PHE A 153 -0.85 15.02 -11.64
C PHE A 153 -0.55 16.38 -12.28
N GLU A 154 -1.36 17.38 -11.92
CA GLU A 154 -1.04 18.78 -12.18
C GLU A 154 -0.38 19.37 -10.94
N HIS A 155 0.78 20.00 -11.11
CA HIS A 155 1.52 20.64 -10.03
C HIS A 155 1.35 22.16 -10.10
N SER A 156 1.09 22.79 -8.96
CA SER A 156 1.04 24.25 -8.81
C SER A 156 2.03 24.72 -7.74
N GLY A 157 2.43 25.99 -7.85
CA GLY A 157 3.24 26.67 -6.86
C GLY A 157 2.45 27.01 -5.59
N PRO A 158 3.12 27.61 -4.58
CA PRO A 158 2.49 27.97 -3.31
C PRO A 158 1.19 28.76 -3.51
N GLY A 159 0.12 28.36 -2.80
CA GLY A 159 -1.19 29.01 -2.90
C GLY A 159 -1.91 28.81 -4.23
N GLY A 160 -1.50 27.83 -5.04
CA GLY A 160 -2.08 27.58 -6.38
C GLY A 160 -1.50 28.48 -7.47
N GLY A 161 -0.45 29.25 -7.17
CA GLY A 161 0.23 30.11 -8.14
C GLY A 161 1.11 29.32 -9.13
N PRO A 162 1.79 30.02 -10.05
CA PRO A 162 2.78 29.40 -10.94
C PRO A 162 3.91 28.72 -10.15
N ILE A 163 4.44 27.61 -10.65
CA ILE A 163 5.62 26.97 -10.07
C ILE A 163 6.80 27.95 -10.21
N PRO A 164 7.43 28.38 -9.10
CA PRO A 164 8.58 29.27 -9.16
C PRO A 164 9.73 28.54 -9.85
N THR A 165 10.15 29.04 -11.00
CA THR A 165 11.36 28.58 -11.67
C THR A 165 12.49 29.53 -11.30
N MET A 166 13.62 28.97 -10.85
CA MET A 166 14.86 29.74 -10.70
C MET A 166 15.65 29.59 -11.99
N PRO A 167 15.69 30.61 -12.88
CA PRO A 167 16.52 30.52 -14.06
C PRO A 167 17.98 30.40 -13.63
N THR A 168 18.63 29.31 -14.03
CA THR A 168 20.08 29.19 -13.91
C THR A 168 20.69 30.05 -15.00
N MET A 169 21.26 31.20 -14.65
CA MET A 169 22.09 31.96 -15.59
C MET A 169 23.45 31.27 -15.69
N ILE A 170 23.79 30.83 -16.91
CA ILE A 170 25.13 30.34 -17.25
C ILE A 170 25.82 31.49 -17.98
N GLU A 171 26.75 32.17 -17.31
CA GLU A 171 27.65 33.10 -17.97
C GLU A 171 28.84 32.32 -18.55
N LEU A 172 29.02 32.42 -19.85
CA LEU A 172 30.19 31.90 -20.54
C LEU A 172 31.29 32.97 -20.46
N VAL A 173 32.23 32.80 -19.53
CA VAL A 173 33.39 33.69 -19.42
C VAL A 173 34.51 33.16 -20.30
N ALA A 174 35.00 33.99 -21.22
CA ALA A 174 36.19 33.67 -22.01
C ALA A 174 37.41 33.54 -21.08
N PRO A 175 38.38 32.65 -21.36
CA PRO A 175 39.55 32.51 -20.48
C PRO A 175 40.37 33.81 -20.49
N GLY A 176 40.29 34.60 -19.42
CA GLY A 176 41.13 35.79 -19.21
C GLY A 176 40.45 37.06 -18.71
N GLU A 177 39.11 37.14 -18.70
CA GLU A 177 38.41 38.29 -18.09
C GLU A 177 38.01 37.95 -16.64
N SER A 178 38.64 38.63 -15.67
CA SER A 178 38.19 38.59 -14.28
C SER A 178 37.02 39.54 -14.11
N THR A 179 35.90 39.02 -13.60
CA THR A 179 34.80 39.84 -13.09
C THR A 179 35.19 40.34 -11.69
N ASP A 180 35.43 41.65 -11.56
CA ASP A 180 35.45 42.36 -10.26
C ASP A 180 34.08 42.31 -9.57
#